data_AF-A0A353HVQ1-F1
#
_entry.id   AF-A0A353HVQ1-F1
#
_cell.length_a   1.000
_cell.length_b   1.000
_cell.length_c   1.000
_cell.angle_alpha   90.00
_cell.angle_beta   90.00
_cell.angle_gamma   90.00
#
_symmetry.space_group_name_H-M   'P 1'
#
loop_
_entity.id
_entity.type
_entity.pdbx_description
1 polymer ?
#
loop_
_entity_poly.entity_id
_entity_poly.type
_entity_poly.pdbx_seq_one_letter_code
_entity_poly.pdbx_strand_id
1 'polypeptide(L)'
;MFSRLLRRRSIKTKLMLGMAACLLLFIAISAALSVNLTGRGMRARVVNHELPAVVGEIRNDVLRQITGPLSASLGVAGNTYVQAWERAGLDDAGLDAWRAYAARLKADNKAATVFWASPSTLKFMDESGLSYMLEKDNPRDAWMTKFLASGQAHELNMNADPKTGELKLFINTRADAGDGKLAVAGLGLSINALGEAVRAYKVGASGYVYLVREDGTILLHRDAALADGAHNMKDLPGFGPDLVAGLLGKAKFAHAAHASAQGEMIVASSYIPELVLYVIAEVPESEVLGELARSTLLASLAAGLIGGG
;
A
#
# COMPACT_ATOMS: atom_id res chain seq x y z
N MET A 1 -0.53 -55.42 -20.43
CA MET A 1 -1.47 -56.26 -19.65
C MET A 1 -2.95 -56.00 -20.02
N PHE A 2 -3.38 -54.75 -20.24
CA PHE A 2 -4.74 -54.40 -20.71
C PHE A 2 -5.16 -54.99 -22.07
N SER A 3 -4.24 -55.11 -23.04
CA SER A 3 -4.56 -55.59 -24.39
C SER A 3 -4.92 -57.08 -24.47
N ARG A 4 -4.43 -57.93 -23.55
CA ARG A 4 -4.75 -59.37 -23.50
C ARG A 4 -6.13 -59.64 -22.89
N LEU A 5 -6.61 -58.79 -21.98
CA LEU A 5 -7.95 -58.92 -21.37
C LEU A 5 -9.08 -58.57 -22.35
N LEU A 6 -8.88 -57.55 -23.19
CA LEU A 6 -9.86 -57.11 -24.18
C LEU A 6 -10.06 -58.13 -25.32
N ARG A 7 -9.05 -58.94 -25.63
CA ARG A 7 -9.05 -59.84 -26.80
C ARG A 7 -10.07 -60.99 -26.69
N ARG A 8 -10.43 -61.43 -25.48
CA ARG A 8 -11.39 -62.52 -25.21
C ARG A 8 -12.84 -62.09 -24.95
N ARG A 9 -13.15 -60.79 -24.94
CA ARG A 9 -14.52 -60.29 -24.69
C ARG A 9 -15.33 -60.15 -25.98
N SER A 10 -16.64 -60.41 -25.87
CA SER A 10 -17.62 -60.24 -26.95
C SER A 10 -17.50 -58.86 -27.61
N ILE A 11 -17.72 -58.79 -28.93
CA ILE A 11 -17.72 -57.55 -29.71
C ILE A 11 -18.60 -56.47 -29.04
N LYS A 12 -19.75 -56.88 -28.46
CA LYS A 12 -20.64 -55.99 -27.69
C LYS A 12 -19.93 -55.31 -26.53
N THR A 13 -19.11 -56.03 -25.77
CA THR A 13 -18.40 -55.48 -24.60
C THR A 13 -17.29 -54.52 -25.03
N LYS A 14 -16.61 -54.78 -26.15
CA LYS A 14 -15.61 -53.86 -26.73
C LYS A 14 -16.27 -52.56 -27.19
N LEU A 15 -17.44 -52.65 -27.82
CA LEU A 15 -18.22 -51.49 -28.27
C LEU A 15 -18.71 -50.65 -27.08
N MET A 16 -19.27 -51.29 -26.05
CA MET A 16 -19.72 -50.61 -24.82
C MET A 16 -18.56 -49.94 -24.06
N LEU A 17 -17.40 -50.59 -23.96
CA LEU A 17 -16.20 -50.00 -23.36
C LEU A 17 -15.68 -48.80 -24.17
N GLY A 18 -15.74 -48.87 -25.50
CA GLY A 18 -15.39 -47.75 -26.38
C GLY A 18 -16.31 -46.56 -26.20
N MET A 19 -17.64 -46.78 -26.17
CA MET A 19 -18.62 -45.72 -25.89
C MET A 19 -18.43 -45.11 -24.49
N ALA A 20 -18.25 -45.93 -23.46
CA ALA A 20 -18.01 -45.44 -22.11
C ALA A 20 -16.71 -44.63 -22.01
N ALA A 21 -15.64 -45.06 -22.68
CA ALA A 21 -14.38 -44.32 -22.74
C ALA A 21 -14.53 -42.98 -23.47
N CYS A 22 -15.25 -42.95 -24.61
CA CYS A 22 -15.54 -41.71 -25.33
C CYS A 22 -16.37 -40.74 -24.49
N LEU A 23 -17.37 -41.25 -23.75
CA LEU A 23 -18.20 -40.44 -22.87
C LEU A 23 -17.38 -39.85 -21.72
N LEU A 24 -16.56 -40.66 -21.05
CA LEU A 24 -15.66 -40.18 -19.99
C LEU A 24 -14.66 -39.14 -20.51
N LEU A 25 -14.11 -39.35 -21.71
CA LEU A 25 -13.20 -38.41 -22.34
C LEU A 25 -13.90 -37.08 -22.63
N PHE A 26 -15.13 -37.12 -23.16
CA PHE A 26 -15.93 -35.91 -23.41
C PHE A 26 -16.24 -35.15 -22.12
N ILE A 27 -16.64 -35.86 -21.06
CA ILE A 27 -16.87 -35.26 -19.74
C ILE A 27 -15.59 -34.63 -19.20
N ALA A 28 -14.44 -35.31 -19.30
CA ALA A 28 -13.17 -34.78 -18.83
C ALA A 28 -12.75 -33.50 -19.59
N ILE A 29 -12.89 -33.50 -20.92
CA ILE A 29 -12.58 -32.33 -21.75
C ILE A 29 -13.53 -31.17 -21.44
N SER A 30 -14.84 -31.45 -21.37
CA SER A 30 -15.85 -30.43 -21.06
C SER A 30 -15.64 -29.83 -19.67
N ALA A 31 -15.36 -30.66 -18.67
CA ALA A 31 -15.02 -30.21 -17.32
C ALA A 31 -13.75 -29.34 -17.32
N ALA A 32 -12.68 -29.77 -18.00
CA ALA A 32 -11.44 -29.00 -18.08
C ALA A 32 -11.64 -27.64 -18.77
N LEU A 33 -12.41 -27.60 -19.87
CA LEU A 33 -12.71 -26.36 -20.58
C LEU A 33 -13.59 -25.43 -19.73
N SER A 34 -14.61 -25.98 -19.07
CA SER A 34 -15.51 -25.24 -18.19
C SER A 34 -14.74 -24.61 -17.02
N VAL A 35 -13.84 -25.36 -16.37
CA VAL A 35 -13.01 -24.86 -15.28
C VAL A 35 -12.11 -23.72 -15.75
N ASN A 36 -11.48 -23.85 -16.93
CA ASN A 36 -10.63 -22.81 -17.49
C ASN A 36 -11.41 -21.53 -17.85
N LEU A 37 -12.54 -21.66 -18.53
CA LEU A 37 -13.36 -20.50 -18.93
C LEU A 37 -13.96 -19.79 -17.71
N THR A 38 -14.48 -20.56 -16.75
CA THR A 38 -15.02 -20.00 -15.51
C THR A 38 -13.93 -19.31 -14.69
N GLY A 39 -12.75 -19.94 -14.56
CA GLY A 39 -11.62 -19.34 -13.85
C GLY A 39 -11.15 -18.02 -14.47
N ARG A 40 -11.05 -17.94 -15.80
CA ARG A 40 -10.71 -16.69 -16.51
C ARG A 40 -11.76 -15.60 -16.33
N GLY A 41 -13.05 -15.95 -16.45
CA GLY A 41 -14.15 -15.01 -16.24
C GLY A 41 -14.19 -14.46 -14.81
N MET A 42 -13.95 -15.32 -13.82
CA MET A 42 -13.87 -14.93 -12.41
C MET A 42 -12.66 -14.05 -12.12
N ARG A 43 -11.47 -14.44 -12.60
CA ARG A 43 -10.26 -13.61 -12.49
C ARG A 43 -10.51 -12.22 -13.08
N ALA A 44 -11.09 -12.17 -14.28
CA ALA A 44 -11.41 -10.91 -14.94
C ALA A 44 -12.41 -10.07 -14.12
N ARG A 45 -13.46 -10.67 -13.56
CA ARG A 45 -14.40 -9.95 -12.68
C ARG A 45 -13.69 -9.39 -11.45
N VAL A 46 -12.91 -10.21 -10.75
CA VAL A 46 -12.27 -9.80 -9.50
C VAL A 46 -11.26 -8.69 -9.77
N VAL A 47 -10.41 -8.86 -10.78
CA VAL A 47 -9.37 -7.89 -11.12
C VAL A 47 -9.94 -6.60 -11.72
N ASN A 48 -10.99 -6.67 -12.53
CA ASN A 48 -11.53 -5.49 -13.22
C ASN A 48 -12.66 -4.77 -12.47
N HIS A 49 -13.25 -5.40 -11.45
CA HIS A 49 -14.40 -4.83 -10.72
C HIS A 49 -14.24 -4.87 -9.21
N GLU A 50 -13.95 -6.03 -8.62
CA GLU A 50 -13.97 -6.17 -7.16
C GLU A 50 -12.73 -5.54 -6.50
N LEU A 51 -11.53 -5.87 -6.96
CA LEU A 51 -10.28 -5.28 -6.47
C LEU A 51 -10.24 -3.75 -6.65
N PRO A 52 -10.61 -3.17 -7.80
CA PRO A 52 -10.70 -1.71 -7.92
C PRO A 52 -11.65 -1.07 -6.91
N ALA A 53 -12.76 -1.71 -6.58
CA ALA A 53 -13.70 -1.20 -5.59
C ALA A 53 -13.12 -1.26 -4.18
N VAL A 54 -12.61 -2.41 -3.76
CA VAL A 54 -12.01 -2.61 -2.42
C VAL A 54 -10.78 -1.74 -2.22
N VAL A 55 -9.81 -1.79 -3.15
CA VAL A 55 -8.59 -0.98 -3.05
C VAL A 55 -8.92 0.51 -3.17
N GLY A 56 -9.92 0.88 -3.98
CA GLY A 56 -10.40 2.26 -4.08
C GLY A 56 -11.05 2.78 -2.80
N GLU A 57 -11.80 1.94 -2.08
CA GLU A 57 -12.36 2.27 -0.76
C GLU A 57 -11.24 2.49 0.26
N ILE A 58 -10.27 1.57 0.32
CA ILE A 58 -9.11 1.66 1.22
C ILE A 58 -8.29 2.91 0.92
N ARG A 59 -8.06 3.22 -0.36
CA ARG A 59 -7.42 4.46 -0.81
C ARG A 59 -8.14 5.69 -0.24
N ASN A 60 -9.46 5.74 -0.40
CA ASN A 60 -10.25 6.88 0.07
C ASN A 60 -10.23 7.00 1.60
N ASP A 61 -10.21 5.87 2.31
CA ASP A 61 -10.12 5.84 3.77
C ASP A 61 -8.76 6.35 4.27
N VAL A 62 -7.66 5.87 3.68
CA VAL A 62 -6.29 6.35 3.97
C VAL A 62 -6.20 7.86 3.70
N LEU A 63 -6.71 8.33 2.56
CA LEU A 63 -6.76 9.76 2.27
C LEU A 63 -7.53 10.51 3.37
N ARG A 64 -8.75 10.07 3.70
CA ARG A 64 -9.60 10.71 4.72
C ARG A 64 -8.90 10.83 6.08
N GLN A 65 -8.16 9.80 6.50
CA GLN A 65 -7.43 9.81 7.77
C GLN A 65 -6.27 10.82 7.79
N ILE A 66 -5.61 11.03 6.64
CA ILE A 66 -4.40 11.88 6.54
C ILE A 66 -4.74 13.32 6.12
N THR A 67 -5.87 13.57 5.46
CA THR A 67 -6.26 14.90 4.96
C THR A 67 -6.27 15.96 6.06
N GLY A 68 -6.80 15.65 7.25
CA GLY A 68 -6.83 16.59 8.38
C GLY A 68 -5.42 17.01 8.82
N PRO A 69 -4.58 16.06 9.26
CA PRO A 69 -3.18 16.33 9.58
C PRO A 69 -2.38 17.01 8.46
N LEU A 70 -2.58 16.62 7.20
CA LEU A 70 -1.94 17.29 6.05
C LEU A 70 -2.37 18.75 5.93
N SER A 71 -3.66 19.03 6.08
CA SER A 71 -4.18 20.40 6.04
C SER A 71 -3.61 21.24 7.19
N ALA A 72 -3.45 20.66 8.37
CA ALA A 72 -2.79 21.32 9.50
C ALA A 72 -1.31 21.61 9.20
N SER A 73 -0.59 20.66 8.59
CA SER A 73 0.82 20.83 8.19
C SER A 73 0.98 21.97 7.21
N LEU A 74 0.15 21.99 6.16
CA LEU A 74 0.10 23.09 5.19
C LEU A 74 -0.27 24.42 5.85
N GLY A 75 -1.15 24.40 6.85
CA GLY A 75 -1.51 25.56 7.66
C GLY A 75 -0.33 26.13 8.45
N VAL A 76 0.54 25.29 9.02
CA VAL A 76 1.78 25.74 9.68
C VAL A 76 2.73 26.34 8.65
N ALA A 77 2.96 25.65 7.54
CA ALA A 77 3.85 26.13 6.47
C ALA A 77 3.41 27.49 5.89
N GLY A 78 2.09 27.68 5.75
CA GLY A 78 1.46 28.90 5.25
C GLY A 78 1.18 29.97 6.30
N ASN A 79 1.53 29.76 7.57
CA ASN A 79 1.22 30.70 8.63
C ASN A 79 2.10 31.96 8.50
N THR A 80 1.48 33.09 8.15
CA THR A 80 2.18 34.34 7.88
C THR A 80 2.93 34.91 9.08
N TYR A 81 2.48 34.63 10.32
CA TYR A 81 3.20 35.03 11.53
C TYR A 81 4.45 34.19 11.74
N VAL A 82 4.38 32.86 11.52
CA VAL A 82 5.55 31.97 11.62
C VAL A 82 6.57 32.29 10.53
N GLN A 83 6.12 32.54 9.30
CA GLN A 83 6.98 33.00 8.21
C GLN A 83 7.64 34.35 8.50
N ALA A 84 6.91 35.31 9.07
CA ALA A 84 7.50 36.59 9.48
C ALA A 84 8.56 36.41 10.57
N TRP A 85 8.32 35.51 11.51
CA TRP A 85 9.28 35.17 12.55
C TRP A 85 10.54 34.47 11.99
N GLU A 86 10.39 33.56 11.02
CA GLU A 86 11.51 32.98 10.26
C GLU A 86 12.33 34.06 9.54
N ARG A 87 11.66 35.02 8.88
CA ARG A 87 12.33 36.19 8.27
C ARG A 87 13.09 37.01 9.28
N ALA A 88 12.57 37.19 10.49
CA ALA A 88 13.26 37.87 11.59
C ALA A 88 14.39 37.06 12.23
N GLY A 89 14.58 35.79 11.85
CA GLY A 89 15.67 34.94 12.35
C GLY A 89 15.30 34.07 13.55
N LEU A 90 14.00 33.81 13.75
CA LEU A 90 13.47 32.99 14.84
C LEU A 90 14.01 33.42 16.22
N ASP A 91 13.85 34.70 16.56
CA ASP A 91 14.26 35.23 17.86
C ASP A 91 13.53 34.54 19.03
N ASP A 92 14.10 34.62 20.23
CA ASP A 92 13.53 33.90 21.38
C ASP A 92 12.20 34.51 21.86
N ALA A 93 11.88 35.74 21.46
CA ALA A 93 10.63 36.43 21.80
C ALA A 93 9.39 35.74 21.20
N GLY A 94 9.53 35.05 20.06
CA GLY A 94 8.43 34.30 19.44
C GLY A 94 8.18 32.91 20.03
N LEU A 95 9.03 32.41 20.93
CA LEU A 95 8.98 31.03 21.42
C LEU A 95 7.68 30.68 22.15
N ASP A 96 7.16 31.58 22.98
CA ASP A 96 5.95 31.32 23.76
C ASP A 96 4.71 31.27 22.85
N ALA A 97 4.65 32.14 21.85
CA ALA A 97 3.59 32.12 20.84
C ALA A 97 3.65 30.82 20.02
N TRP A 98 4.85 30.38 19.62
CA TRP A 98 5.06 29.11 18.94
C TRP A 98 4.61 27.92 19.80
N ARG A 99 5.03 27.84 21.07
CA ARG A 99 4.62 26.75 21.99
C ARG A 99 3.10 26.67 22.09
N ALA A 100 2.42 27.81 22.30
CA ALA A 100 0.97 27.85 22.41
C ALA A 100 0.28 27.39 21.11
N TYR A 101 0.77 27.87 19.97
CA TYR A 101 0.25 27.49 18.65
C TYR A 101 0.46 25.99 18.35
N ALA A 102 1.70 25.51 18.49
CA ALA A 102 2.07 24.12 18.22
C ALA A 102 1.36 23.14 19.16
N ALA A 103 1.24 23.47 20.45
CA ALA A 103 0.50 22.64 21.42
C ALA A 103 -0.98 22.52 21.06
N ARG A 104 -1.61 23.62 20.60
CA ARG A 104 -3.01 23.60 20.16
C ARG A 104 -3.19 22.74 18.91
N LEU A 105 -2.34 22.92 17.89
CA LEU A 105 -2.39 22.09 16.68
C LEU A 105 -2.15 20.61 16.96
N LYS A 106 -1.22 20.31 17.87
CA LYS A 106 -0.92 18.95 18.31
C LYS A 106 -2.16 18.28 18.89
N ALA A 107 -2.87 18.96 19.78
CA ALA A 107 -4.09 18.46 20.41
C ALA A 107 -5.23 18.28 19.39
N ASP A 108 -5.50 19.29 18.56
CA ASP A 108 -6.60 19.29 17.60
C ASP A 108 -6.43 18.19 16.53
N ASN A 109 -5.20 17.87 16.15
CA ASN A 109 -4.88 16.85 15.14
C ASN A 109 -4.48 15.49 15.73
N LYS A 110 -4.51 15.33 17.06
CA LYS A 110 -4.02 14.13 17.77
C LYS A 110 -2.60 13.73 17.32
N ALA A 111 -1.76 14.71 17.05
CA ALA A 111 -0.40 14.49 16.56
C ALA A 111 0.55 14.14 17.72
N ALA A 112 1.60 13.40 17.41
CA ALA A 112 2.69 13.13 18.34
C ALA A 112 3.65 14.33 18.46
N THR A 113 3.81 15.12 17.40
CA THR A 113 4.59 16.37 17.42
C THR A 113 4.13 17.33 16.31
N VAL A 114 4.38 18.62 16.50
CA VAL A 114 4.25 19.69 15.49
C VAL A 114 5.57 20.43 15.47
N PHE A 115 6.16 20.63 14.29
CA PHE A 115 7.53 21.14 14.19
C PHE A 115 7.71 22.22 13.12
N TRP A 116 8.80 22.97 13.28
CA TRP A 116 9.35 23.91 12.30
C TRP A 116 10.87 23.74 12.24
N ALA A 117 11.39 23.41 11.06
CA ALA A 117 12.81 23.21 10.81
C ALA A 117 13.33 24.32 9.89
N SER A 118 14.30 25.09 10.36
CA SER A 118 14.86 26.24 9.66
C SER A 118 16.31 25.96 9.22
N PRO A 119 16.56 25.74 7.92
CA PRO A 119 17.92 25.69 7.38
C PRO A 119 18.71 26.98 7.58
N SER A 120 18.03 28.14 7.63
CA SER A 120 18.68 29.45 7.69
C SER A 120 19.28 29.76 9.06
N THR A 121 18.58 29.34 10.12
CA THR A 121 19.00 29.51 11.52
C THR A 121 19.57 28.24 12.14
N LEU A 122 19.43 27.11 11.45
CA LEU A 122 19.68 25.75 11.96
C LEU A 122 18.78 25.37 13.15
N LYS A 123 17.74 26.13 13.50
CA LYS A 123 16.84 25.76 14.60
C LYS A 123 15.86 24.68 14.14
N PHE A 124 15.76 23.60 14.90
CA PHE A 124 14.62 22.69 14.88
C PHE A 124 13.74 22.98 16.09
N MET A 125 12.49 23.30 15.81
CA MET A 125 11.47 23.68 16.78
C MET A 125 10.42 22.58 16.85
N ASP A 126 9.98 22.22 18.05
CA ASP A 126 8.79 21.39 18.24
C ASP A 126 7.82 22.06 19.24
N GLU A 127 6.80 21.37 19.71
CA GLU A 127 5.81 21.95 20.64
C GLU A 127 6.43 22.43 21.97
N SER A 128 7.64 21.99 22.30
CA SER A 128 8.41 22.43 23.47
C SER A 128 9.29 23.65 23.20
N GLY A 129 9.17 24.29 22.04
CA GLY A 129 10.04 25.39 21.64
C GLY A 129 11.30 24.89 20.94
N LEU A 130 12.45 25.49 21.23
CA LEU A 130 13.72 25.08 20.62
C LEU A 130 14.05 23.66 21.09
N SER A 131 14.08 22.76 20.13
CA SER A 131 14.23 21.32 20.36
C SER A 131 15.69 20.94 20.26
N TYR A 132 16.33 21.26 19.13
CA TYR A 132 17.76 21.09 18.91
C TYR A 132 18.24 21.98 17.75
N MET A 133 19.56 22.05 17.57
CA MET A 133 20.19 22.68 16.41
C MET A 133 20.51 21.62 15.36
N LEU A 134 20.10 21.88 14.12
CA LEU A 134 20.39 21.07 12.95
C LEU A 134 21.88 21.10 12.63
N GLU A 135 22.40 19.96 12.19
CA GLU A 135 23.81 19.80 11.81
C GLU A 135 23.90 19.39 10.35
N LYS A 136 24.57 20.20 9.52
CA LYS A 136 24.63 20.00 8.05
C LYS A 136 25.20 18.64 7.64
N ASP A 137 26.18 18.14 8.39
CA ASP A 137 26.88 16.89 8.10
C ASP A 137 26.29 15.69 8.87
N ASN A 138 25.23 15.90 9.66
CA ASN A 138 24.59 14.83 10.42
C ASN A 138 23.57 14.08 9.55
N PRO A 139 23.74 12.76 9.33
CA PRO A 139 22.80 11.97 8.54
C PRO A 139 21.34 12.06 9.02
N ARG A 140 21.13 12.29 10.32
CA ARG A 140 19.80 12.49 10.92
C ARG A 140 19.05 13.67 10.30
N ASP A 141 19.75 14.73 9.91
CA ASP A 141 19.14 15.98 9.44
C ASP A 141 19.17 16.10 7.90
N ALA A 142 19.80 15.16 7.21
CA ALA A 142 19.96 15.15 5.75
C ALA A 142 18.64 15.06 4.96
N TRP A 143 17.56 14.60 5.59
CA TRP A 143 16.23 14.52 4.96
C TRP A 143 15.71 15.91 4.56
N MET A 144 15.98 16.94 5.37
CA MET A 144 15.44 18.29 5.16
C MET A 144 15.95 18.89 3.85
N THR A 145 17.27 18.79 3.61
CA THR A 145 17.88 19.29 2.38
C THR A 145 17.39 18.52 1.16
N LYS A 146 17.22 17.20 1.27
CA LYS A 146 16.66 16.36 0.18
C LYS A 146 15.22 16.75 -0.14
N PHE A 147 14.39 16.93 0.88
CA PHE A 147 13.00 17.33 0.71
C PHE A 147 12.89 18.72 0.06
N LEU A 148 13.62 19.71 0.56
CA LEU A 148 13.62 21.06 -0.03
C LEU A 148 14.16 21.06 -1.48
N ALA A 149 15.17 20.24 -1.78
CA ALA A 149 15.70 20.09 -3.14
C ALA A 149 14.74 19.37 -4.10
N SER A 150 13.85 18.51 -3.60
CA SER A 150 12.86 17.79 -4.41
C SER A 150 11.85 18.71 -5.10
N GLY A 151 11.66 19.94 -4.59
CA GLY A 151 10.67 20.88 -5.09
C GLY A 151 9.21 20.52 -4.74
N GLN A 152 8.98 19.40 -4.05
CA GLN A 152 7.63 18.98 -3.66
C GLN A 152 7.05 19.95 -2.61
N ALA A 153 5.73 20.15 -2.68
CA ALA A 153 5.02 20.96 -1.69
C ALA A 153 4.98 20.27 -0.32
N HIS A 154 4.87 18.94 -0.34
CA HIS A 154 4.87 18.10 0.85
C HIS A 154 5.37 16.70 0.54
N GLU A 155 5.78 15.98 1.58
CA GLU A 155 6.09 14.56 1.52
C GLU A 155 5.64 13.86 2.80
N LEU A 156 5.40 12.56 2.69
CA LEU A 156 5.18 11.68 3.83
C LEU A 156 6.39 10.77 3.98
N ASN A 157 6.92 10.65 5.19
CA ASN A 157 8.08 9.79 5.49
C ASN A 157 7.94 9.13 6.85
N MET A 158 8.54 7.95 7.02
CA MET A 158 8.67 7.31 8.33
C MET A 158 10.09 7.42 8.82
N ASN A 159 10.28 8.10 9.95
CA ASN A 159 11.56 8.21 10.62
C ASN A 159 11.40 8.00 12.13
N ALA A 160 12.48 7.61 12.78
CA ALA A 160 12.55 7.66 14.24
C ALA A 160 12.55 9.13 14.68
N ASP A 161 11.74 9.43 15.69
CA ASP A 161 11.72 10.74 16.32
C ASP A 161 13.08 11.04 16.96
N PRO A 162 13.66 12.23 16.73
CA PRO A 162 15.01 12.54 17.16
C PRO A 162 15.19 12.61 18.68
N LYS A 163 14.10 12.79 19.46
CA LYS A 163 14.14 12.83 20.93
C LYS A 163 13.84 11.49 21.56
N THR A 164 12.84 10.79 21.04
CA THR A 164 12.26 9.60 21.68
C THR A 164 12.71 8.29 21.03
N GLY A 165 13.21 8.34 19.79
CA GLY A 165 13.48 7.16 18.98
C GLY A 165 12.23 6.43 18.50
N GLU A 166 11.03 6.89 18.90
CA GLU A 166 9.76 6.30 18.46
C GLU A 166 9.58 6.54 16.96
N LEU A 167 9.25 5.50 16.22
CA LEU A 167 8.97 5.61 14.80
C LEU A 167 7.65 6.38 14.59
N LYS A 168 7.68 7.42 13.75
CA LYS A 168 6.53 8.28 13.45
C LYS A 168 6.38 8.44 11.94
N LEU A 169 5.13 8.63 11.50
CA LEU A 169 4.85 9.12 10.16
C LEU A 169 4.88 10.65 10.19
N PHE A 170 5.86 11.25 9.52
CA PHE A 170 5.98 12.68 9.37
C PHE A 170 5.28 13.15 8.09
N ILE A 171 4.58 14.28 8.20
CA ILE A 171 4.01 15.02 7.08
C ILE A 171 4.81 16.32 6.97
N ASN A 172 5.82 16.31 6.11
CA ASN A 172 6.70 17.45 5.88
C ASN A 172 6.06 18.35 4.83
N THR A 173 5.96 19.64 5.11
CA THR A 173 5.45 20.65 4.18
C THR A 173 6.51 21.73 3.97
N ARG A 174 6.74 22.07 2.72
CA ARG A 174 7.66 23.12 2.34
C ARG A 174 7.05 24.47 2.69
N ALA A 175 7.77 25.26 3.46
CA ALA A 175 7.42 26.65 3.76
C ALA A 175 8.36 27.59 3.02
N ASP A 176 7.80 28.62 2.40
CA ASP A 176 8.56 29.73 1.83
C ASP A 176 8.26 30.98 2.66
N ALA A 177 9.22 31.39 3.47
CA ALA A 177 9.11 32.58 4.29
C ALA A 177 9.49 33.85 3.50
N GLY A 178 9.85 33.78 2.22
CA GLY A 178 10.37 34.93 1.47
C GLY A 178 11.83 35.24 1.81
N ASP A 179 12.42 36.22 1.10
CA ASP A 179 13.83 36.62 1.24
C ASP A 179 14.84 35.46 1.08
N GLY A 180 14.47 34.44 0.31
CA GLY A 180 15.27 33.23 0.11
C GLY A 180 15.25 32.26 1.29
N LYS A 181 14.40 32.47 2.31
CA LYS A 181 14.28 31.60 3.48
C LYS A 181 13.23 30.53 3.28
N LEU A 182 13.69 29.36 2.86
CA LEU A 182 12.90 28.14 2.86
C LEU A 182 13.01 27.46 4.22
N ALA A 183 11.91 26.87 4.67
CA ALA A 183 11.82 26.07 5.88
C ALA A 183 10.95 24.83 5.64
N VAL A 184 10.93 23.92 6.62
CA VAL A 184 10.03 22.77 6.61
C VAL A 184 9.16 22.84 7.86
N ALA A 185 7.85 22.84 7.67
CA ALA A 185 6.89 22.66 8.74
C ALA A 185 6.37 21.22 8.72
N GLY A 186 5.80 20.77 9.83
CA GLY A 186 5.12 19.49 9.77
C GLY A 186 4.49 19.00 11.04
N LEU A 187 3.89 17.82 10.91
CA LEU A 187 3.32 17.05 12.00
C LEU A 187 3.93 15.64 11.97
N GLY A 188 4.22 15.09 13.13
CA GLY A 188 4.50 13.67 13.31
C GLY A 188 3.30 12.96 13.88
N LEU A 189 2.84 11.90 13.24
CA LEU A 189 1.73 11.05 13.69
C LEU A 189 2.28 9.75 14.27
N SER A 190 1.65 9.25 15.34
CA SER A 190 2.01 7.93 15.88
C SER A 190 1.60 6.85 14.87
N ILE A 191 2.55 5.96 14.58
CA ILE A 191 2.32 4.81 13.69
C ILE A 191 1.33 3.83 14.28
N ASN A 192 1.17 3.76 15.60
CA ASN A 192 0.21 2.82 16.18
C ASN A 192 -1.22 3.15 15.73
N ALA A 193 -1.58 4.44 15.73
CA ALA A 193 -2.93 4.87 15.33
C ALA A 193 -3.22 4.65 13.83
N LEU A 194 -2.26 4.91 12.94
CA LEU A 194 -2.45 4.76 11.48
C LEU A 194 -2.13 3.34 10.99
N GLY A 195 -1.09 2.74 11.54
CA GLY A 195 -0.63 1.40 11.24
C GLY A 195 -1.63 0.33 11.69
N GLU A 196 -2.37 0.52 12.80
CA GLU A 196 -3.48 -0.39 13.14
C GLU A 196 -4.58 -0.36 12.08
N ALA A 197 -4.94 0.81 11.56
CA ALA A 197 -5.94 0.93 10.50
C ALA A 197 -5.47 0.25 9.21
N VAL A 198 -4.21 0.46 8.80
CA VAL A 198 -3.66 -0.20 7.60
C VAL A 198 -3.53 -1.71 7.79
N ARG A 199 -3.08 -2.17 8.96
CA ARG A 199 -2.99 -3.60 9.31
C ARG A 199 -4.35 -4.29 9.42
N ALA A 200 -5.41 -3.53 9.71
CA ALA A 200 -6.77 -4.05 9.80
C ALA A 200 -7.40 -4.28 8.42
N TYR A 201 -6.92 -3.62 7.36
CA TYR A 201 -7.41 -3.88 6.01
C TYR A 201 -7.08 -5.30 5.57
N LYS A 202 -8.14 -6.04 5.20
CA LYS A 202 -8.04 -7.37 4.64
C LYS A 202 -8.62 -7.35 3.23
N VAL A 203 -7.92 -8.01 2.32
CA VAL A 203 -8.38 -8.26 0.95
C VAL A 203 -8.47 -9.76 0.78
N GLY A 204 -9.68 -10.29 0.59
CA GLY A 204 -9.92 -11.72 0.72
C GLY A 204 -9.76 -12.21 2.16
N ALA A 205 -9.33 -13.47 2.34
CA ALA A 205 -9.20 -14.10 3.65
C ALA A 205 -7.84 -13.82 4.29
N SER A 206 -6.75 -13.86 3.52
CA SER A 206 -5.38 -13.67 4.01
C SER A 206 -4.60 -12.54 3.34
N GLY A 207 -5.16 -11.91 2.31
CA GLY A 207 -4.53 -10.77 1.65
C GLY A 207 -4.44 -9.55 2.56
N TYR A 208 -3.47 -8.69 2.26
CA TYR A 208 -3.06 -7.58 3.12
C TYR A 208 -2.77 -6.33 2.30
N VAL A 209 -2.69 -5.20 3.00
CA VAL A 209 -2.46 -3.88 2.41
C VAL A 209 -1.25 -3.20 3.05
N TYR A 210 -0.55 -2.41 2.25
CA TYR A 210 0.56 -1.58 2.67
C TYR A 210 0.63 -0.28 1.86
N LEU A 211 1.38 0.69 2.37
CA LEU A 211 1.56 1.99 1.73
C LEU A 211 2.99 2.15 1.22
N VAL A 212 3.11 2.69 0.02
CA VAL A 212 4.39 2.88 -0.67
C VAL A 212 4.45 4.29 -1.24
N ARG A 213 5.61 4.93 -1.17
CA ARG A 213 5.86 6.22 -1.84
C ARG A 213 6.04 6.06 -3.35
N GLU A 214 6.04 7.18 -4.06
CA GLU A 214 6.36 7.18 -5.49
C GLU A 214 7.73 6.58 -5.84
N ASP A 215 8.73 6.71 -4.97
CA ASP A 215 10.05 6.12 -5.17
C ASP A 215 10.13 4.62 -4.81
N GLY A 216 9.01 4.01 -4.41
CA GLY A 216 8.95 2.61 -4.00
C GLY A 216 9.29 2.37 -2.53
N THR A 217 9.64 3.40 -1.74
CA THR A 217 9.91 3.22 -0.30
C THR A 217 8.64 2.80 0.43
N ILE A 218 8.74 1.74 1.23
CA ILE A 218 7.63 1.19 2.00
C ILE A 218 7.41 2.07 3.24
N LEU A 219 6.22 2.66 3.35
CA LEU A 219 5.81 3.52 4.45
C LEU A 219 4.95 2.86 5.50
N LEU A 220 4.22 1.80 5.20
CA LEU A 220 3.48 1.06 6.23
C LEU A 220 3.31 -0.33 5.71
N HIS A 221 3.59 -1.33 6.53
CA HIS A 221 3.44 -2.74 6.14
C HIS A 221 2.95 -3.56 7.33
N ARG A 222 2.31 -4.71 7.05
CA ARG A 222 1.83 -5.63 8.09
C ARG A 222 2.98 -6.18 8.92
N ASP A 223 4.06 -6.54 8.24
CA ASP A 223 5.35 -6.84 8.87
C ASP A 223 6.04 -5.53 9.27
N ALA A 224 6.18 -5.33 10.58
CA ALA A 224 6.81 -4.15 11.15
C ALA A 224 8.29 -4.01 10.75
N ALA A 225 8.97 -5.11 10.41
CA ALA A 225 10.35 -5.07 9.95
C ALA A 225 10.52 -4.40 8.58
N LEU A 226 9.46 -4.40 7.76
CA LEU A 226 9.43 -3.71 6.46
C LEU A 226 8.91 -2.27 6.57
N ALA A 227 8.41 -1.89 7.75
CA ALA A 227 7.79 -0.59 8.01
C ALA A 227 8.74 0.32 8.80
N ASP A 228 9.97 0.50 8.31
CA ASP A 228 11.02 1.31 8.93
C ASP A 228 11.46 2.52 8.07
N GLY A 229 10.89 2.67 6.87
CA GLY A 229 11.24 3.72 5.91
C GLY A 229 12.55 3.47 5.14
N ALA A 230 13.23 2.35 5.39
CA ALA A 230 14.48 1.97 4.70
C ALA A 230 14.25 0.95 3.58
N HIS A 231 13.18 0.15 3.68
CA HIS A 231 12.86 -0.87 2.67
C HIS A 231 12.20 -0.29 1.43
N ASN A 232 12.50 -0.88 0.28
CA ASN A 232 11.88 -0.54 -1.00
C ASN A 232 11.13 -1.74 -1.59
N MET A 233 9.99 -1.47 -2.21
CA MET A 233 9.12 -2.46 -2.82
C MET A 233 9.84 -3.33 -3.86
N LYS A 234 10.79 -2.77 -4.62
CA LYS A 234 11.56 -3.51 -5.63
C LYS A 234 12.48 -4.60 -5.06
N ASP A 235 12.79 -4.51 -3.77
CA ASP A 235 13.67 -5.46 -3.08
C ASP A 235 12.86 -6.61 -2.46
N LEU A 236 11.52 -6.54 -2.53
CA LEU A 236 10.64 -7.62 -2.08
C LEU A 236 10.70 -8.83 -3.04
N PRO A 237 10.59 -10.06 -2.52
CA PRO A 237 10.58 -11.25 -3.37
C PRO A 237 9.46 -11.22 -4.42
N GLY A 238 9.82 -11.33 -5.70
CA GLY A 238 8.87 -11.30 -6.82
C GLY A 238 8.58 -9.92 -7.40
N PHE A 239 9.08 -8.84 -6.78
CA PHE A 239 8.86 -7.46 -7.22
C PHE A 239 9.98 -6.95 -8.13
N GLY A 240 10.10 -7.56 -9.32
CA GLY A 240 11.05 -7.09 -10.32
C GLY A 240 10.80 -5.64 -10.78
N PRO A 241 11.82 -4.93 -11.32
CA PRO A 241 11.71 -3.53 -11.71
C PRO A 241 10.53 -3.20 -12.64
N ASP A 242 10.26 -4.06 -13.63
CA ASP A 242 9.16 -3.86 -14.58
C ASP A 242 7.78 -3.97 -13.92
N LEU A 243 7.63 -4.90 -12.97
CA LEU A 243 6.39 -5.09 -12.22
C LEU A 243 6.13 -3.87 -11.32
N VAL A 244 7.16 -3.39 -10.63
CA VAL A 244 7.08 -2.18 -9.79
C VAL A 244 6.75 -0.96 -10.63
N ALA A 245 7.39 -0.78 -11.79
CA ALA A 245 7.10 0.32 -12.70
C ALA A 245 5.65 0.31 -13.20
N GLY A 246 5.10 -0.89 -13.49
CA GLY A 246 3.70 -1.05 -13.86
C GLY A 246 2.72 -0.72 -12.72
N LEU A 247 3.04 -1.09 -11.48
CA LEU A 247 2.22 -0.81 -10.31
C LEU A 247 2.29 0.66 -9.86
N LEU A 248 3.45 1.30 -9.99
CA LEU A 248 3.71 2.68 -9.55
C LEU A 248 3.59 3.70 -10.69
N GLY A 249 2.74 3.43 -11.68
CA GLY A 249 2.51 4.28 -12.85
C GLY A 249 1.47 5.39 -12.65
N LYS A 250 1.19 5.83 -11.42
CA LYS A 250 0.19 6.87 -11.05
C LYS A 250 -1.26 6.59 -11.50
N ALA A 251 -1.58 5.35 -11.84
CA ALA A 251 -2.94 4.98 -12.25
C ALA A 251 -3.92 4.98 -11.07
N LYS A 252 -5.20 5.26 -11.34
CA LYS A 252 -6.28 5.07 -10.34
C LYS A 252 -6.38 3.62 -9.88
N PHE A 253 -6.05 2.68 -10.75
CA PHE A 253 -5.92 1.27 -10.45
C PHE A 253 -4.94 0.64 -11.44
N ALA A 254 -4.03 -0.18 -10.93
CA ALA A 254 -3.17 -1.07 -11.69
C ALA A 254 -3.12 -2.42 -10.99
N HIS A 255 -2.79 -3.46 -11.72
CA HIS A 255 -2.59 -4.78 -11.12
C HIS A 255 -1.44 -5.52 -11.80
N ALA A 256 -0.86 -6.47 -11.08
CA ALA A 256 0.14 -7.40 -11.55
C ALA A 256 -0.05 -8.76 -10.85
N ALA A 257 0.78 -9.73 -11.20
CA ALA A 257 0.88 -10.98 -10.47
C ALA A 257 2.35 -11.39 -10.34
N HIS A 258 2.70 -12.05 -9.25
CA HIS A 258 4.00 -12.68 -9.07
C HIS A 258 3.89 -13.97 -8.26
N ALA A 259 4.88 -14.84 -8.43
CA ALA A 259 5.00 -16.03 -7.60
C ALA A 259 5.52 -15.68 -6.20
N SER A 260 4.97 -16.32 -5.18
CA SER A 260 5.40 -16.22 -3.79
C SER A 260 5.48 -17.61 -3.14
N ALA A 261 5.94 -17.67 -1.89
CA ALA A 261 5.90 -18.91 -1.09
C ALA A 261 4.47 -19.44 -0.85
N GLN A 262 3.44 -18.59 -0.98
CA GLN A 262 2.03 -18.93 -0.80
C GLN A 262 1.33 -19.30 -2.12
N GLY A 263 2.08 -19.32 -3.24
CA GLY A 263 1.57 -19.49 -4.59
C GLY A 263 1.56 -18.18 -5.37
N GLU A 264 0.84 -18.17 -6.50
CA GLU A 264 0.62 -16.95 -7.29
C GLU A 264 -0.17 -15.92 -6.47
N MET A 265 0.37 -14.70 -6.42
CA MET A 265 -0.24 -13.55 -5.76
C MET A 265 -0.72 -12.57 -6.83
N ILE A 266 -1.92 -12.01 -6.62
CA ILE A 266 -2.37 -10.84 -7.36
C ILE A 266 -2.01 -9.62 -6.53
N VAL A 267 -1.34 -8.66 -7.17
CA VAL A 267 -1.00 -7.37 -6.58
C VAL A 267 -1.84 -6.30 -7.25
N ALA A 268 -2.53 -5.49 -6.46
CA ALA A 268 -3.26 -4.33 -6.92
C ALA A 268 -2.63 -3.05 -6.35
N SER A 269 -2.63 -1.99 -7.14
CA SER A 269 -2.07 -0.69 -6.78
C SER A 269 -3.08 0.41 -7.09
N SER A 270 -3.19 1.40 -6.20
CA SER A 270 -3.99 2.60 -6.43
C SER A 270 -3.26 3.84 -5.92
N TYR A 271 -3.06 4.82 -6.81
CA TYR A 271 -2.38 6.07 -6.49
C TYR A 271 -3.29 7.06 -5.75
N ILE A 272 -2.74 7.75 -4.74
CA ILE A 272 -3.34 8.86 -4.00
C ILE A 272 -2.58 10.14 -4.40
N PRO A 273 -3.09 10.92 -5.37
CA PRO A 273 -2.43 12.13 -5.84
C PRO A 273 -2.14 13.14 -4.72
N GLU A 274 -3.07 13.32 -3.79
CA GLU A 274 -2.98 14.28 -2.70
C GLU A 274 -1.88 13.94 -1.68
N LEU A 275 -1.49 12.67 -1.57
CA LEU A 275 -0.47 12.22 -0.63
C LEU A 275 0.84 11.82 -1.32
N VAL A 276 0.84 11.71 -2.66
CA VAL A 276 1.97 11.17 -3.44
C VAL A 276 2.34 9.75 -2.99
N LEU A 277 1.31 8.95 -2.67
CA LEU A 277 1.42 7.58 -2.15
C LEU A 277 0.62 6.59 -2.99
N TYR A 278 0.97 5.32 -2.85
CA TYR A 278 0.25 4.19 -3.40
C TYR A 278 -0.29 3.32 -2.26
N VAL A 279 -1.53 2.89 -2.40
CA VAL A 279 -2.06 1.74 -1.67
C VAL A 279 -1.75 0.51 -2.49
N ILE A 280 -1.03 -0.43 -1.89
CA ILE A 280 -0.75 -1.73 -2.49
C ILE A 280 -1.51 -2.80 -1.71
N ALA A 281 -2.24 -3.65 -2.43
CA ALA A 281 -2.93 -4.80 -1.89
C ALA A 281 -2.39 -6.08 -2.54
N GLU A 282 -2.03 -7.06 -1.71
CA GLU A 282 -1.60 -8.39 -2.15
C GLU A 282 -2.59 -9.44 -1.68
N VAL A 283 -3.04 -10.31 -2.58
CA VAL A 283 -3.99 -11.39 -2.28
C VAL A 283 -3.60 -12.67 -3.02
N PRO A 284 -3.67 -13.85 -2.39
CA PRO A 284 -3.43 -15.11 -3.09
C PRO A 284 -4.45 -15.31 -4.22
N GLU A 285 -3.99 -15.67 -5.42
CA GLU A 285 -4.87 -15.94 -6.56
C GLU A 285 -5.85 -17.09 -6.25
N SER A 286 -5.44 -18.05 -5.43
CA SER A 286 -6.28 -19.16 -4.99
C SER A 286 -7.48 -18.73 -4.14
N GLU A 287 -7.41 -17.61 -3.40
CA GLU A 287 -8.54 -17.08 -2.64
C GLU A 287 -9.52 -16.34 -3.56
N VAL A 288 -8.98 -15.66 -4.56
CA VAL A 288 -9.75 -14.96 -5.61
C VAL A 288 -10.52 -15.94 -6.50
N LEU A 289 -9.97 -17.13 -6.75
CA LEU A 289 -10.55 -18.13 -7.66
C LEU A 289 -11.19 -19.34 -6.95
N GLY A 290 -10.88 -19.55 -5.66
CA GLY A 290 -11.10 -20.82 -4.97
C GLY A 290 -12.51 -21.05 -4.44
N GLU A 291 -13.34 -20.02 -4.27
CA GLU A 291 -14.66 -20.15 -3.64
C GLU A 291 -15.67 -20.98 -4.46
N LEU A 292 -15.39 -21.27 -5.74
CA LEU A 292 -16.31 -22.03 -6.62
C LEU A 292 -15.71 -23.24 -7.33
N ALA A 293 -14.38 -23.39 -7.41
CA ALA A 293 -13.77 -24.52 -8.11
C ALA A 293 -14.21 -25.90 -7.55
N ARG A 294 -14.49 -25.98 -6.23
CA ARG A 294 -15.05 -27.18 -5.60
C ARG A 294 -16.52 -27.43 -5.99
N SER A 295 -17.31 -26.37 -6.13
CA SER A 295 -18.74 -26.45 -6.42
C SER A 295 -19.00 -26.94 -7.85
N THR A 296 -18.19 -26.50 -8.82
CA THR A 296 -18.35 -26.90 -10.23
C THR A 296 -17.88 -28.33 -10.49
N LEU A 297 -16.85 -28.80 -9.78
CA LEU A 297 -16.38 -30.20 -9.83
C LEU A 297 -17.45 -31.18 -9.28
N LEU A 298 -18.12 -30.81 -8.19
CA LEU A 298 -19.21 -31.62 -7.64
C LEU A 298 -20.45 -31.63 -8.55
N ALA A 299 -20.81 -30.49 -9.15
CA ALA A 299 -21.94 -30.39 -10.06
C ALA A 299 -21.74 -31.17 -11.37
N SER A 300 -20.52 -31.19 -11.91
CA SER A 300 -20.19 -31.95 -13.13
C SER A 300 -20.11 -33.47 -12.88
N LEU A 301 -19.65 -33.89 -11.69
CA LEU A 301 -19.76 -35.29 -11.25
C LEU A 301 -21.22 -35.73 -11.06
N ALA A 302 -22.07 -34.87 -10.49
CA ALA A 302 -23.50 -35.14 -10.34
C ALA A 302 -24.25 -35.18 -11.69
N ALA A 303 -23.94 -34.26 -12.61
CA ALA A 303 -24.54 -34.25 -13.95
C ALA A 303 -24.12 -35.47 -14.79
N GLY A 304 -22.87 -35.95 -14.64
CA GLY A 304 -22.41 -37.20 -15.27
C GLY A 304 -23.08 -38.46 -14.72
N LEU A 305 -23.50 -38.45 -13.45
CA LEU A 305 -24.26 -39.54 -12.81
C LEU A 305 -25.74 -39.55 -13.22
N ILE A 306 -26.35 -38.38 -13.44
CA ILE A 306 -27.77 -38.25 -13.80
C ILE A 306 -28.01 -38.41 -15.31
N GLY A 307 -27.07 -37.99 -16.16
CA GLY A 307 -27.18 -38.11 -17.62
C GLY A 307 -26.79 -39.48 -18.19
N GLY A 308 -26.34 -40.42 -17.34
CA GLY A 308 -25.93 -41.78 -17.73
C GLY A 308 -26.89 -42.89 -17.29
N GLY A 309 -28.09 -42.54 -16.81
CA GLY A 309 -29.17 -43.46 -16.42
C GLY A 309 -30.18 -43.71 -17.53
#